data_AF-A0A822DE11-F1
#
_entry.id   AF-A0A822DE11-F1
#
_cell.length_a   1.000
_cell.length_b   1.000
_cell.length_c   1.000
_cell.angle_alpha   90.00
_cell.angle_beta   90.00
_cell.angle_gamma   90.00
#
_symmetry.space_group_name_H-M   'P 1'
#
loop_
_entity.id
_entity.type
_entity.pdbx_description
1 polymer ?
#
loop_
_entity_poly.entity_id
_entity_poly.type
_entity_poly.pdbx_seq_one_letter_code
_entity_poly.pdbx_strand_id
1 'polypeptide(L)' 'ELTYMHSEGILAGELKHGPLAMVDDNMPIVMIIMDDPVKSKCMNAYSQVQARGGQPILVCNNDDEELLALS' A
#
# COMPACT_ATOMS: atom_id res chain seq x y z
N GLU A 1 0.69 16.25 -8.61
CA GLU A 1 0.50 17.39 -9.53
C GLU A 1 1.19 18.65 -9.01
N LEU A 2 0.78 19.20 -7.86
CA LEU A 2 1.38 20.44 -7.31
C LEU A 2 2.86 20.32 -6.94
N THR A 3 3.27 19.16 -6.42
CA THR A 3 4.63 18.94 -5.92
C THR A 3 5.62 18.54 -7.02
N TYR A 4 5.13 18.28 -8.24
CA TYR A 4 5.89 17.72 -9.37
C TYR A 4 6.67 16.43 -9.06
N MET A 5 6.36 15.75 -7.94
CA MET A 5 6.89 14.41 -7.69
C MET A 5 6.25 13.43 -8.66
N HIS A 6 7.07 12.53 -9.21
CA HIS A 6 6.54 11.40 -9.96
C HIS A 6 5.70 10.55 -9.01
N SER A 7 4.45 10.32 -9.38
CA SER A 7 3.49 9.59 -8.56
C SER A 7 2.60 8.80 -9.50
N GLU A 8 2.36 7.55 -9.17
CA GLU A 8 1.53 6.65 -9.96
C GLU A 8 0.49 6.00 -9.06
N GLY A 9 -0.77 6.00 -9.52
CA GLY A 9 -1.86 5.30 -8.85
C GLY A 9 -1.97 3.88 -9.41
N ILE A 10 -1.83 2.89 -8.55
CA ILE A 10 -1.80 1.48 -8.96
C ILE A 10 -2.86 0.72 -8.17
N LEU A 11 -3.58 -0.18 -8.86
CA LEU A 11 -4.52 -1.08 -8.20
C LEU A 11 -3.74 -2.13 -7.40
N ALA A 12 -4.15 -2.39 -6.15
CA ALA A 12 -3.48 -3.36 -5.28
C ALA A 12 -3.34 -4.77 -5.92
N GLY A 13 -4.27 -5.16 -6.79
CA GLY A 13 -4.19 -6.44 -7.52
C GLY A 13 -3.08 -6.53 -8.57
N GLU A 14 -2.57 -5.40 -9.06
CA GLU A 14 -1.63 -5.32 -10.19
C GLU A 14 -0.16 -5.17 -9.75
N LEU A 15 0.10 -5.06 -8.44
CA LEU A 15 1.45 -4.87 -7.88
C LEU A 15 2.49 -5.87 -8.42
N LYS A 16 2.08 -7.12 -8.64
CA LYS A 16 2.95 -8.20 -9.13
C LYS A 16 3.36 -8.09 -10.60
N HIS A 17 2.75 -7.20 -11.38
CA HIS A 17 2.97 -7.08 -12.82
C HIS A 17 4.09 -6.09 -13.20
N GLY A 18 4.94 -5.70 -12.24
CA GLY A 18 6.03 -4.75 -12.45
C GLY A 18 6.26 -3.82 -11.25
N PRO A 19 5.22 -3.21 -10.66
CA PRO A 19 5.38 -2.20 -9.60
C PRO A 19 6.19 -2.66 -8.39
N LEU A 20 6.09 -3.93 -7.99
CA LEU A 20 6.89 -4.49 -6.89
C LEU A 20 8.40 -4.42 -7.12
N ALA A 21 8.87 -4.31 -8.36
CA ALA A 21 10.29 -4.17 -8.67
C ALA A 21 10.84 -2.79 -8.27
N MET A 22 9.96 -1.80 -8.08
CA MET A 22 10.34 -0.44 -7.69
C MET A 22 10.27 -0.23 -6.16
N VAL A 23 9.73 -1.19 -5.41
CA VAL A 23 9.57 -1.09 -3.96
C VAL A 23 10.91 -1.30 -3.26
N ASP A 24 11.32 -0.30 -2.50
CA ASP A 24 12.45 -0.32 -1.57
C ASP A 24 12.16 0.55 -0.33
N ASP A 25 13.11 0.57 0.60
CA ASP A 25 13.01 1.29 1.89
C ASP A 25 12.96 2.83 1.74
N ASN A 26 13.36 3.36 0.58
CA ASN A 26 13.43 4.80 0.33
C ASN A 26 12.24 5.32 -0.49
N MET A 27 11.45 4.44 -1.11
CA MET A 27 10.30 4.84 -1.91
C MET A 27 9.08 5.12 -1.03
N PRO A 28 8.53 6.35 -1.03
CA PRO A 28 7.32 6.65 -0.27
C PRO A 28 6.12 5.95 -0.93
N ILE A 29 5.46 5.09 -0.17
CA ILE A 29 4.27 4.34 -0.62
C ILE A 29 3.09 4.78 0.21
N VAL A 30 1.95 5.05 -0.44
CA VAL A 30 0.68 5.32 0.23
C VAL A 30 -0.29 4.23 -0.20
N MET A 31 -0.89 3.53 0.78
CA MET A 31 -1.88 2.49 0.53
C MET A 31 -3.21 2.90 1.14
N ILE A 32 -4.28 2.80 0.35
CA ILE A 32 -5.64 3.02 0.81
C ILE A 32 -6.29 1.65 0.97
N ILE A 33 -6.67 1.32 2.20
CA ILE A 33 -7.28 0.04 2.55
C ILE A 33 -8.57 0.34 3.32
N MET A 34 -9.70 0.03 2.69
CA MET A 34 -11.04 0.26 3.25
C MET A 34 -11.63 -1.07 3.71
N ASP A 35 -12.62 -1.00 4.60
CA ASP A 35 -13.41 -2.18 5.00
C ASP A 35 -14.44 -2.54 3.91
N ASP A 36 -13.97 -3.25 2.90
CA ASP A 36 -14.76 -3.68 1.75
C ASP A 36 -14.39 -5.13 1.32
N PRO A 37 -15.13 -5.74 0.38
CA PRO A 37 -14.86 -7.11 -0.06
C PRO A 37 -13.46 -7.36 -0.64
N VAL A 38 -12.70 -6.33 -0.98
CA VAL A 38 -11.33 -6.45 -1.51
C VAL A 38 -10.25 -6.16 -0.48
N LYS A 39 -10.60 -5.83 0.79
CA LYS A 39 -9.66 -5.65 1.90
C LYS A 39 -8.62 -6.77 1.99
N SER A 40 -9.04 -8.03 1.90
CA SER A 40 -8.14 -9.18 1.94
C SER A 40 -7.07 -9.17 0.83
N LYS A 41 -7.40 -8.66 -0.37
CA LYS A 41 -6.44 -8.50 -1.48
C LYS A 41 -5.48 -7.35 -1.21
N CYS A 42 -5.98 -6.24 -0.66
CA CYS A 42 -5.16 -5.10 -0.27
C CYS A 42 -4.18 -5.45 0.87
N MET A 43 -4.61 -6.28 1.83
CA MET A 43 -3.75 -6.81 2.89
C MET A 43 -2.64 -7.71 2.34
N ASN A 44 -2.97 -8.58 1.37
CA ASN A 44 -1.95 -9.38 0.68
C ASN A 44 -0.93 -8.51 -0.05
N ALA A 45 -1.38 -7.42 -0.67
CA ALA A 45 -0.52 -6.42 -1.29
C ALA A 45 0.38 -5.72 -0.26
N TYR A 46 -0.16 -5.32 0.89
CA TYR A 46 0.61 -4.72 1.99
C TYR A 46 1.74 -5.64 2.44
N SER A 47 1.44 -6.92 2.68
CA SER A 47 2.46 -7.91 3.07
C SER A 47 3.56 -8.08 2.02
N GLN A 48 3.22 -7.99 0.72
CA GLN A 48 4.22 -8.07 -0.36
C GLN A 48 5.13 -6.84 -0.43
N VAL A 49 4.59 -5.66 -0.11
CA VAL A 49 5.33 -4.40 -0.02
C VAL A 49 6.26 -4.44 1.19
N GLN A 50 5.74 -4.80 2.37
CA GLN A 50 6.53 -4.91 3.60
C GLN A 50 7.66 -5.94 3.48
N ALA A 51 7.41 -7.08 2.83
CA ALA A 51 8.42 -8.11 2.59
C ALA A 51 9.59 -7.65 1.70
N ARG A 52 9.46 -6.50 1.01
CA ARG A 52 10.51 -5.87 0.20
C ARG A 52 11.11 -4.63 0.87
N GLY A 53 10.77 -4.41 2.15
CA GLY A 53 11.28 -3.30 2.95
C GLY A 53 10.52 -1.98 2.78
N GLY A 54 9.49 -1.95 1.91
CA GLY A 54 8.61 -0.81 1.77
C GLY A 54 7.86 -0.50 3.08
N GLN A 55 7.80 0.78 3.43
CA GLN A 55 7.13 1.30 4.63
C GLN A 55 5.92 2.16 4.20
N PRO A 56 4.77 1.54 3.89
CA PRO A 56 3.63 2.27 3.36
C PRO A 56 2.91 3.08 4.45
N ILE A 57 2.51 4.30 4.10
CA ILE A 57 1.58 5.11 4.87
C ILE A 57 0.17 4.59 4.57
N LEU A 58 -0.52 4.11 5.61
CA LEU A 58 -1.86 3.55 5.50
C LEU A 58 -2.93 4.62 5.66
N VAL A 59 -3.89 4.63 4.74
CA VAL A 59 -5.15 5.37 4.85
C VAL A 59 -6.26 4.35 4.97
N CYS A 60 -6.93 4.36 6.12
CA CYS A 60 -7.95 3.38 6.47
C CYS A 60 -9.06 3.98 7.33
N ASN A 61 -10.08 3.17 7.59
CA ASN A 61 -11.15 3.51 8.51
C ASN A 61 -10.63 3.59 9.96
N ASN A 62 -11.14 4.55 10.74
CA ASN A 62 -10.69 4.77 12.12
C ASN A 62 -11.05 3.65 13.09
N ASP A 63 -11.99 2.78 12.73
CA ASP A 63 -12.47 1.63 13.49
C ASP A 63 -11.88 0.29 13.01
N ASP A 64 -10.92 0.33 12.08
CA ASP A 64 -10.25 -0.86 11.59
C ASP A 64 -9.11 -1.30 12.52
N GLU A 65 -9.48 -2.05 13.57
CA GLU A 65 -8.53 -2.53 14.59
C GLU A 65 -7.38 -3.37 14.00
N GLU A 66 -7.64 -4.11 12.91
CA GLU A 66 -6.61 -4.91 12.26
C GLU A 66 -5.53 -4.03 11.63
N LEU A 67 -5.92 -2.96 10.94
CA LEU A 67 -4.97 -2.03 10.31
C LEU A 67 -4.28 -1.12 11.33
N LEU A 68 -4.99 -0.72 12.38
CA LEU A 68 -4.43 0.06 13.49
C LEU A 68 -3.37 -0.73 14.26
N ALA A 69 -3.46 -2.06 14.31
CA ALA A 69 -2.43 -2.90 14.93
C ALA A 69 -1.14 -3.03 14.09
N LEU A 70 -1.13 -2.55 12.84
CA LEU A 70 0.03 -2.61 11.93
C LEU A 70 0.92 -1.36 11.99
N SER A 71 0.48 -0.30 12.69
CA SER A 71 1.26 0.91 12.95
C SER A 71 2.23 0.73 14.12
#